data_AF-A0A2P5HS64-F1
#
_entry.id   AF-A0A2P5HS64-F1
#
_cell.length_a   1.000
_cell.length_b   1.000
_cell.length_c   1.000
_cell.angle_alpha   90.00
_cell.angle_beta   90.00
_cell.angle_gamma   90.00
#
_symmetry.space_group_name_H-M   'P 1'
#
loop_
_entity.id
_entity.type
_entity.pdbx_description
1 polymer ?
#
loop_
_entity_poly.entity_id
_entity_poly.type
_entity_poly.pdbx_seq_one_letter_code
_entity_poly.pdbx_strand_id
1 'polypeptide(L)'
;MSPRAILSMVSRQARLSSTANAFKGPIQRRFASSEPQQPSPLSQFYKDFTRPVAKVLLMAMLTYQLAYWGWVKLEQDEIRAEREGEVQRLEAQVAKLTGKPLA
;
A
#
# COMPACT_ATOMS: atom_id res chain seq x y z
N MET A 1 -53.58 -57.90 -21.35
CA MET A 1 -52.63 -58.79 -20.67
C MET A 1 -51.46 -57.92 -20.19
N SER A 2 -51.45 -57.51 -18.92
CA SER A 2 -50.26 -56.97 -18.22
C SER A 2 -49.39 -58.15 -17.75
N PRO A 3 -48.14 -58.04 -17.24
CA PRO A 3 -47.37 -56.84 -16.88
C PRO A 3 -45.90 -56.89 -17.37
N ARG A 4 -45.11 -55.81 -17.25
CA ARG A 4 -44.08 -55.70 -16.20
C ARG A 4 -43.48 -54.30 -16.20
N ALA A 5 -43.95 -53.48 -15.26
CA ALA A 5 -43.26 -52.28 -14.85
C ALA A 5 -42.01 -52.69 -14.05
N ILE A 6 -40.81 -52.31 -14.53
CA ILE A 6 -39.58 -52.42 -13.77
C ILE A 6 -39.48 -51.16 -12.93
N LEU A 7 -39.78 -51.33 -11.65
CA LEU A 7 -39.63 -50.36 -10.58
C LEU A 7 -38.11 -50.11 -10.38
N SER A 8 -37.53 -49.06 -10.98
CA SER A 8 -36.19 -48.64 -10.62
C SER A 8 -36.25 -47.77 -9.37
N MET A 9 -35.83 -48.38 -8.26
CA MET A 9 -35.75 -47.75 -6.95
C MET A 9 -34.84 -46.52 -6.95
N VAL A 10 -35.38 -45.47 -6.33
CA VAL A 10 -34.71 -44.28 -5.85
C VAL A 10 -33.53 -44.65 -4.94
N SER A 11 -32.34 -44.17 -5.27
CA SER A 11 -31.24 -44.02 -4.30
C SER A 11 -30.82 -42.55 -4.24
N ARG A 12 -31.49 -41.78 -3.39
CA ARG A 12 -30.98 -40.48 -2.92
C ARG A 12 -29.78 -40.76 -2.03
N GLN A 13 -28.57 -40.64 -2.59
CA GLN A 13 -27.39 -40.45 -1.74
C GLN A 13 -27.32 -38.97 -1.35
N ALA A 14 -27.82 -38.68 -0.15
CA ALA A 14 -27.48 -37.44 0.54
C ALA A 14 -26.01 -37.51 0.97
N ARG A 15 -25.10 -36.89 0.20
CA ARG A 15 -23.76 -36.56 0.69
C ARG A 15 -23.85 -35.24 1.44
N LEU A 16 -24.08 -35.31 2.74
CA LEU A 16 -23.78 -34.23 3.67
C LEU A 16 -22.31 -34.38 4.07
N SER A 17 -21.41 -33.74 3.32
CA SER A 17 -20.00 -33.60 3.70
C SER A 17 -19.71 -32.16 4.09
N SER A 18 -19.81 -31.94 5.40
CA SER A 18 -18.91 -31.16 6.26
C SER A 18 -18.02 -30.09 5.60
N THR A 19 -18.32 -28.85 5.95
CA THR A 19 -17.38 -27.76 6.29
C THR A 19 -16.12 -27.63 5.44
N ALA A 20 -16.24 -26.93 4.30
CA ALA A 20 -15.09 -26.39 3.60
C ALA A 20 -14.77 -24.99 4.13
N ASN A 21 -13.60 -24.86 4.77
CA ASN A 21 -13.01 -23.60 5.21
C ASN A 21 -12.77 -22.70 3.99
N ALA A 22 -13.66 -21.74 3.76
CA ALA A 22 -13.54 -20.80 2.65
C ALA A 22 -12.54 -19.70 2.99
N PHE A 23 -11.26 -19.95 2.70
CA PHE A 23 -10.27 -18.87 2.59
C PHE A 23 -10.75 -17.88 1.52
N LYS A 24 -11.23 -16.72 1.95
CA LYS A 24 -11.66 -15.62 1.07
C LYS A 24 -10.41 -15.03 0.41
N GLY A 25 -10.15 -15.41 -0.84
CA GLY A 25 -9.16 -14.75 -1.69
C GLY A 25 -9.50 -13.27 -1.93
N PRO A 26 -8.53 -12.43 -2.35
CA PRO A 26 -8.74 -11.00 -2.52
C PRO A 26 -9.79 -10.71 -3.59
N ILE A 27 -10.74 -9.83 -3.25
CA ILE A 27 -11.81 -9.35 -4.12
C ILE A 27 -11.18 -8.59 -5.30
N GLN A 28 -11.16 -9.21 -6.49
CA GLN A 28 -10.82 -8.53 -7.72
C GLN A 28 -11.96 -7.57 -8.08
N ARG A 29 -11.70 -6.27 -7.95
CA ARG A 29 -12.59 -5.23 -8.48
C ARG A 29 -12.55 -5.28 -10.00
N ARG A 30 -13.52 -5.95 -10.63
CA ARG A 30 -13.76 -5.83 -12.07
C ARG A 30 -14.49 -4.51 -12.32
N PHE A 31 -13.81 -3.58 -12.99
CA PHE A 31 -14.47 -2.43 -13.59
C PHE A 31 -15.30 -2.91 -14.78
N ALA A 32 -16.61 -2.66 -14.73
CA ALA A 32 -17.58 -3.15 -15.71
C ALA A 32 -17.64 -2.22 -16.92
N SER A 33 -16.70 -2.35 -17.86
CA SER A 33 -16.87 -1.94 -19.27
C SER A 33 -15.58 -2.18 -20.08
N SER A 34 -15.22 -3.44 -20.31
CA SER A 34 -14.29 -3.82 -21.38
C SER A 34 -14.56 -5.30 -21.67
N GLU A 35 -14.76 -5.67 -22.94
CA GLU A 35 -14.57 -7.06 -23.37
C GLU A 35 -13.22 -7.58 -22.85
N PRO A 36 -13.03 -8.90 -22.69
CA PRO A 36 -11.73 -9.46 -22.34
C PRO A 36 -10.73 -9.19 -23.48
N GLN A 37 -10.17 -7.99 -23.48
CA GLN A 37 -9.18 -7.57 -24.45
C GLN A 37 -7.94 -8.41 -24.17
N GLN A 38 -7.64 -9.29 -25.11
CA GLN A 38 -6.50 -10.19 -25.00
C GLN A 38 -5.26 -9.36 -24.67
N PRO A 39 -4.51 -9.70 -23.60
CA PRO A 39 -3.37 -8.91 -23.19
C PRO A 39 -2.37 -8.86 -24.34
N SER A 40 -2.13 -7.65 -24.87
CA SER A 40 -1.18 -7.47 -25.96
C SER A 40 0.19 -8.00 -25.53
N PRO A 41 0.97 -8.61 -26.44
CA PRO A 41 2.29 -9.16 -26.09
C PRO A 41 3.21 -8.17 -25.37
N LEU A 42 3.10 -6.88 -25.72
CA LEU A 42 3.82 -5.78 -25.05
C LEU A 42 3.36 -5.57 -23.60
N SER A 43 2.05 -5.67 -23.31
CA SER A 43 1.53 -5.54 -21.95
C SER A 43 2.09 -6.62 -21.01
N GLN A 44 2.28 -7.83 -21.53
CA GLN A 44 2.88 -8.94 -20.78
C GLN A 44 4.36 -8.67 -20.48
N PHE A 45 5.12 -8.21 -21.49
CA PHE A 45 6.53 -7.86 -21.32
C PHE A 45 6.76 -6.80 -20.22
N TYR A 46 5.99 -5.71 -20.23
CA TYR A 46 6.10 -4.68 -19.19
C TYR A 46 5.71 -5.18 -17.79
N LYS A 47 4.78 -6.14 -17.74
CA LYS A 47 4.32 -6.73 -16.49
C LYS A 47 5.36 -7.66 -15.86
N ASP A 48 6.10 -8.39 -16.69
CA ASP A 48 7.05 -9.40 -16.22
C ASP A 48 8.44 -8.81 -15.96
N PHE A 49 8.91 -7.91 -16.82
CA PHE A 49 10.28 -7.39 -16.74
C PHE A 49 10.35 -5.99 -16.13
N THR A 50 9.47 -5.09 -16.56
CA THR A 50 9.61 -3.67 -16.18
C THR A 50 9.02 -3.37 -14.81
N ARG A 51 7.91 -4.03 -14.44
CA ARG A 51 7.26 -3.85 -13.13
C ARG A 51 8.17 -4.21 -11.94
N PRO A 52 8.85 -5.38 -11.93
CA PRO A 52 9.76 -5.72 -10.84
C PRO A 52 10.96 -4.75 -10.76
N VAL A 53 11.56 -4.42 -11.91
CA VAL A 53 12.71 -3.50 -11.98
C VAL A 53 12.33 -2.12 -11.49
N ALA A 54 11.22 -1.55 -11.98
CA ALA A 54 10.73 -0.26 -11.52
C ALA A 54 10.43 -0.26 -10.03
N LYS A 55 9.84 -1.34 -9.50
CA LYS A 55 9.55 -1.47 -8.07
C LYS A 55 10.83 -1.42 -7.24
N VAL A 56 11.86 -2.17 -7.62
CA VAL A 56 13.14 -2.18 -6.90
C VAL A 56 13.85 -0.84 -7.03
N LEU A 57 13.90 -0.25 -8.23
CA LEU A 57 14.52 1.04 -8.46
C LEU A 57 13.88 2.15 -7.60
N LEU A 58 12.54 2.20 -7.58
CA LEU A 58 11.82 3.18 -6.78
C LEU A 58 12.02 2.95 -5.28
N MET A 59 12.00 1.70 -4.82
CA MET A 59 12.25 1.38 -3.41
C MET A 59 13.69 1.69 -3.00
N ALA A 60 14.67 1.38 -3.86
CA ALA A 60 16.07 1.69 -3.63
C ALA A 60 16.29 3.21 -3.56
N MET A 61 15.73 3.96 -4.52
CA MET A 61 15.82 5.40 -4.53
C MET A 61 15.17 6.00 -3.28
N LEU A 62 13.95 5.58 -2.94
CA LEU A 62 13.25 6.04 -1.72
C LEU A 62 14.08 5.75 -0.46
N THR A 63 14.64 4.55 -0.35
CA THR A 63 15.44 4.15 0.82
C THR A 63 16.69 5.02 0.95
N TYR A 64 17.37 5.30 -0.17
CA TYR A 64 18.51 6.22 -0.19
C TYR A 64 18.09 7.64 0.21
N GLN A 65 16.98 8.16 -0.33
CA GLN A 65 16.48 9.49 0.01
C GLN A 65 16.15 9.60 1.51
N LEU A 66 15.49 8.59 2.09
CA LEU A 66 15.15 8.59 3.51
C LEU A 66 16.39 8.47 4.40
N ALA A 67 17.37 7.66 4.01
CA ALA A 67 18.63 7.53 4.73
C ALA A 67 19.42 8.85 4.70
N TYR A 68 19.55 9.49 3.53
CA TYR A 68 20.22 10.77 3.38
C TYR A 68 19.47 11.89 4.11
N TRP A 69 18.14 11.95 3.98
CA TRP A 69 17.33 12.91 4.70
C TRP A 69 17.46 12.71 6.22
N GLY A 70 17.39 11.47 6.70
CA GLY A 70 17.60 11.15 8.11
C GLY A 70 18.97 11.60 8.61
N TRP A 71 20.03 11.35 7.82
CA TRP A 71 21.39 11.82 8.12
C TRP A 71 21.46 13.34 8.28
N VAL A 72 20.97 14.08 7.27
CA VAL A 72 21.00 15.55 7.29
C VAL A 72 20.12 16.12 8.40
N LYS A 73 18.99 15.48 8.70
CA LYS A 73 18.05 15.94 9.73
C LYS A 73 18.63 15.76 11.14
N LEU A 74 19.35 14.65 11.38
CA LEU A 74 20.10 14.45 12.64
C LEU A 74 21.15 15.54 12.86
N GLU A 75 21.91 15.91 11.83
CA GLU A 75 22.90 17.00 11.91
C GLU A 75 22.22 18.37 12.14
N GLN A 76 21.06 18.60 11.55
CA GLN A 76 20.33 19.86 11.70
C GLN A 76 19.61 20.01 13.04
N ASP A 77 19.23 18.92 13.71
CA ASP A 77 18.51 18.99 14.98
C ASP A 77 19.36 19.61 16.10
N GLU A 78 20.68 19.40 16.11
CA GLU A 78 21.59 20.08 17.05
C GLU A 78 21.74 21.58 16.72
N ILE A 79 21.93 21.90 15.44
CA ILE A 79 22.12 23.29 14.99
C ILE A 79 20.85 24.12 15.23
N ARG A 80 19.67 23.53 15.03
CA ARG A 80 18.40 24.23 15.18
C ARG A 80 18.14 24.65 16.63
N ALA A 81 18.46 23.79 17.59
CA ALA A 81 18.30 24.10 19.00
C ALA A 81 19.16 25.29 19.45
N GLU A 82 20.40 25.37 18.95
CA GLU A 82 21.32 26.47 19.25
C GLU A 82 20.84 27.78 18.62
N ARG A 83 20.43 27.74 17.35
CA ARG A 83 19.92 28.93 16.63
C ARG A 83 18.62 29.46 17.21
N GLU A 84 17.70 28.59 17.62
CA GLU A 84 16.46 29.01 18.30
C GLU A 84 16.77 29.69 19.64
N GLY A 85 17.79 29.22 20.38
CA GLY A 85 18.27 29.87 21.60
C GLY A 85 18.91 31.24 21.35
N GLU A 86 19.71 31.36 20.29
CA GLU A 86 20.31 32.65 19.88
C GLU A 86 19.24 33.67 19.49
N VAL A 87 18.24 33.26 18.70
CA VAL A 87 17.12 34.12 18.28
C VAL A 87 16.34 34.61 19.51
N GLN A 88 15.96 33.73 20.43
CA GLN A 88 15.26 34.13 21.65
C GLN A 88 16.09 35.11 22.51
N ARG A 89 17.41 34.89 22.59
CA ARG A 89 18.32 35.81 23.30
C ARG A 89 18.38 37.18 22.63
N LEU A 90 18.38 37.21 21.31
CA LEU A 90 18.42 38.44 20.52
C LEU A 90 17.09 39.18 20.60
N GLU A 91 15.96 38.48 20.49
CA GLU A 91 14.62 39.05 20.68
C GLU A 91 14.45 39.63 22.08
N ALA A 92 14.90 38.93 23.13
CA ALA A 92 14.86 39.45 24.50
C ALA A 92 15.73 40.72 24.66
N GLN A 93 16.90 40.78 24.04
CA GLN A 93 17.75 41.98 24.05
C GLN A 93 17.12 43.13 23.28
N VAL A 94 16.54 42.88 22.11
CA VAL A 94 15.83 43.89 21.32
C VAL A 94 14.62 44.41 22.08
N ALA A 95 13.82 43.55 22.71
CA ALA A 95 12.68 43.96 23.54
C ALA A 95 13.13 44.83 24.73
N LYS A 96 14.25 44.46 25.37
CA LYS A 96 14.81 45.20 26.51
C LYS A 96 15.37 46.58 26.12
N LEU A 97 15.95 46.69 24.92
CA LEU A 97 16.51 47.96 24.40
C LEU A 97 15.46 48.85 23.73
N THR A 98 14.42 48.27 23.14
CA THR A 98 13.39 48.99 22.38
C THR A 98 12.18 49.35 23.26
N GLY A 99 12.05 48.77 24.46
CA GLY A 99 11.01 49.10 25.44
C GLY A 99 9.58 48.78 24.98
N LYS A 100 9.42 48.01 23.90
CA LYS A 100 8.12 47.67 23.31
C LYS A 100 7.96 46.15 23.27
N PRO A 101 6.97 45.58 23.99
CA PRO A 101 6.72 44.15 23.94
C PRO A 101 6.07 43.83 22.59
N LEU A 102 6.71 42.96 21.81
CA LEU A 102 6.12 42.38 20.60
C LEU A 102 5.56 41.01 21.01
N ALA A 103 4.23 40.95 21.02
CA ALA A 103 3.41 39.78 21.33
C ALA A 103 3.11 38.97 20.08
#